data_AF-A0AAN9CPF8-F1
#
_entry.id   AF-A0AAN9CPF8-F1
#
_cell.length_a   1.000
_cell.length_b   1.000
_cell.length_c   1.000
_cell.angle_alpha   90.00
_cell.angle_beta   90.00
_cell.angle_gamma   90.00
#
_symmetry.space_group_name_H-M   'P 1'
#
loop_
_entity.id
_entity.type
_entity.pdbx_description
1 polymer ?
#
loop_
_entity_poly.entity_id
_entity_poly.type
_entity_poly.pdbx_seq_one_letter_code
_entity_poly.pdbx_strand_id
1 'polypeptide(L)'
;MVLVSLTVLYVSLRLTAADPPSELKHGGCIKVNECKCLMRDGSGLIDLGSVADEDGFIQRLKPLPSAPQTPDVLLSFSPCLAFSEPERFGGTDCTGVAVCVSRRIHQDNGFVTQYFNYGKHNGNKFSFTDSEKTLSVSYSMFPDSEPQTVVHYRCSPNRSVTSSVSLSERALLQMWVESPCACPNACALVDVGPGTILLIILCISVTAYFIIGSCALRPFRTSNGVQMAPEDSVWCKICCQLTVRRKQNCSL
;
A
#
# COMPACT_ATOMS: atom_id res chain seq x y z
N MET A 1 38.00 -4.38 28.25
CA MET A 1 36.71 -5.08 28.47
C MET A 1 35.66 -4.87 27.37
N VAL A 2 35.81 -3.90 26.45
CA VAL A 2 34.83 -3.67 25.37
C VAL A 2 35.02 -4.59 24.16
N LEU A 3 36.25 -5.05 23.88
CA LEU A 3 36.54 -5.89 22.72
C LEU A 3 36.05 -7.34 22.82
N VAL A 4 35.95 -7.89 24.04
CA VAL A 4 35.58 -9.31 24.27
C VAL A 4 34.07 -9.54 24.11
N SER A 5 33.24 -8.51 24.35
CA SER A 5 31.79 -8.59 24.14
C SER A 5 31.39 -8.54 22.66
N LEU A 6 32.22 -7.97 21.79
CA LEU A 6 31.95 -7.88 20.34
C LEU A 6 32.22 -9.18 19.60
N THR A 7 33.18 -9.99 20.06
CA THR A 7 33.52 -11.27 19.41
C THR A 7 32.54 -12.38 19.74
N VAL A 8 31.96 -12.40 20.95
CA VAL A 8 30.91 -13.37 21.31
C VAL A 8 29.63 -13.13 20.52
N LEU A 9 29.24 -11.86 20.28
CA LEU A 9 28.07 -11.53 19.47
C LEU A 9 28.21 -11.95 18.00
N TYR A 10 29.42 -11.90 17.45
CA TYR A 10 29.70 -12.26 16.06
C TYR A 10 29.68 -13.77 15.81
N VAL A 11 30.03 -14.58 16.82
CA VAL A 11 30.02 -16.04 16.74
C VAL A 11 28.61 -16.61 16.95
N SER A 12 27.79 -15.96 17.79
CA SER A 12 26.36 -16.34 17.96
C SER A 12 25.51 -16.04 16.71
N LEU A 13 25.91 -15.08 15.86
CA LEU A 13 25.16 -14.75 14.64
C LEU A 13 25.42 -15.70 13.45
N ARG A 14 26.40 -16.61 13.56
CA ARG A 14 26.81 -17.51 12.46
C ARG A 14 26.27 -18.93 12.60
N LEU A 15 25.51 -19.23 13.65
CA LEU A 15 25.10 -20.60 13.98
C LEU A 15 23.58 -20.85 13.89
N THR A 16 22.89 -20.26 12.91
CA THR A 16 21.59 -20.75 12.44
C THR A 16 21.40 -20.41 10.96
N ALA A 17 22.30 -20.91 10.10
CA ALA A 17 21.94 -21.18 8.71
C ALA A 17 21.48 -22.64 8.66
N ALA A 18 20.28 -22.90 9.18
CA ALA A 18 19.58 -24.13 8.83
C ALA A 18 19.27 -24.03 7.34
N ASP A 19 19.81 -24.94 6.53
CA ASP A 19 19.35 -25.11 5.16
C ASP A 19 17.82 -25.28 5.22
N PRO A 20 17.04 -24.39 4.57
CA PRO A 20 15.61 -24.60 4.53
C PRO A 20 15.36 -25.94 3.84
N PRO A 21 14.48 -26.80 4.39
CA PRO A 21 14.08 -28.00 3.69
C PRO A 21 13.56 -27.57 2.33
N SER A 22 13.91 -28.33 1.30
CA SER A 22 13.42 -28.19 -0.07
C SER A 22 11.89 -28.33 -0.07
N GLU A 23 11.21 -27.25 0.32
CA GLU A 23 9.76 -27.15 0.42
C GLU A 23 9.21 -27.37 -0.98
N LEU A 24 8.40 -28.42 -1.10
CA LEU A 24 7.57 -28.70 -2.24
C LEU A 24 6.86 -27.39 -2.60
N LYS A 25 7.25 -26.79 -3.73
CA LYS A 25 6.87 -25.45 -4.16
C LYS A 25 5.35 -25.41 -4.39
N HIS A 26 4.59 -25.16 -3.33
CA HIS A 26 3.15 -25.00 -3.40
C HIS A 26 2.87 -23.65 -4.05
N GLY A 27 2.91 -23.62 -5.39
CA GLY A 27 2.50 -22.48 -6.18
C GLY A 27 1.10 -22.05 -5.76
N GLY A 28 0.93 -20.78 -5.45
CA GLY A 28 -0.34 -20.28 -4.94
C GLY A 28 -0.21 -18.97 -4.20
N CYS A 29 -1.37 -18.37 -3.96
CA CYS A 29 -1.52 -17.11 -3.27
C CYS A 29 -2.50 -17.27 -2.10
N ILE A 30 -2.16 -16.66 -0.97
CA ILE A 30 -3.07 -16.46 0.16
C ILE A 30 -3.58 -15.02 0.07
N LYS A 31 -4.89 -14.87 -0.09
CA LYS A 31 -5.56 -13.57 -0.04
C LYS A 31 -5.40 -12.98 1.37
N VAL A 32 -4.75 -11.83 1.47
CA VAL A 32 -4.58 -11.08 2.74
C VAL A 32 -5.76 -10.16 2.95
N ASN A 33 -6.18 -9.45 1.90
CA ASN A 33 -7.38 -8.64 1.84
C ASN A 33 -7.90 -8.61 0.39
N GLU A 34 -8.86 -7.73 0.07
CA GLU A 34 -9.47 -7.63 -1.27
C GLU A 34 -8.49 -7.20 -2.38
N CYS A 35 -7.31 -6.71 -2.01
CA CYS A 35 -6.34 -6.06 -2.88
C CYS A 35 -4.92 -6.69 -2.81
N LYS A 36 -4.62 -7.44 -1.76
CA LYS A 36 -3.28 -7.94 -1.44
C LYS A 36 -3.24 -9.47 -1.41
N CYS A 37 -2.20 -10.01 -2.02
CA CYS A 37 -1.98 -11.43 -2.22
C CYS A 37 -0.58 -11.80 -1.72
N LEU A 38 -0.49 -12.65 -0.69
CA LEU A 38 0.79 -13.16 -0.18
C LEU A 38 1.12 -14.50 -0.83
N MET A 39 2.27 -14.58 -1.48
CA MET A 39 2.70 -15.79 -2.17
C MET A 39 3.07 -16.90 -1.17
N ARG A 40 2.56 -18.12 -1.42
CA ARG A 40 2.82 -19.28 -0.54
C ARG A 40 4.26 -19.77 -0.58
N ASP A 41 4.97 -19.50 -1.67
CA ASP A 41 6.38 -19.86 -1.86
C ASP A 41 7.34 -18.87 -1.17
N GLY A 42 6.82 -17.85 -0.47
CA GLY A 42 7.63 -16.82 0.18
C GLY A 42 8.25 -15.80 -0.76
N SER A 43 7.93 -15.83 -2.07
CA SER A 43 8.47 -14.89 -3.06
C SER A 43 8.06 -13.44 -2.80
N GLY A 44 6.95 -13.21 -2.09
CA GLY A 44 6.55 -11.88 -1.65
C GLY A 44 5.07 -11.60 -1.62
N LEU A 45 4.76 -10.31 -1.54
CA LEU A 45 3.42 -9.76 -1.62
C LEU A 45 3.18 -9.17 -3.03
N ILE A 46 2.03 -9.48 -3.61
CA ILE A 46 1.47 -8.76 -4.76
C ILE A 46 0.43 -7.79 -4.22
N ASP A 47 0.66 -6.49 -4.46
CA ASP A 47 -0.26 -5.41 -4.10
C ASP A 47 -0.93 -4.87 -5.37
N LEU A 48 -2.22 -5.16 -5.53
CA LEU A 48 -2.99 -4.72 -6.69
C LEU A 48 -3.23 -3.20 -6.68
N GLY A 49 -3.08 -2.53 -5.54
CA GLY A 49 -3.22 -1.09 -5.42
C GLY A 49 -2.12 -0.37 -6.20
N SER A 50 -0.92 -0.94 -6.23
CA SER A 50 0.23 -0.42 -6.98
C SER A 50 0.09 -0.56 -8.50
N VAL A 51 -0.91 -1.30 -8.99
CA VAL A 51 -1.20 -1.44 -10.43
C VAL A 51 -2.12 -0.32 -10.94
N ALA A 52 -2.90 0.28 -10.04
CA ALA A 52 -3.82 1.34 -10.37
C ALA A 52 -3.13 2.70 -10.56
N ASP A 53 -3.82 3.64 -11.19
CA ASP A 53 -3.39 5.04 -11.27
C ASP A 53 -3.56 5.77 -9.91
N GLU A 54 -3.22 7.06 -9.87
CA GLU A 54 -3.30 7.88 -8.66
C GLU A 54 -4.72 8.00 -8.09
N ASP A 55 -5.74 7.88 -8.95
CA ASP A 55 -7.15 7.88 -8.56
C ASP A 55 -7.62 6.48 -8.11
N GLY A 56 -6.75 5.47 -8.20
CA GLY A 56 -7.03 4.09 -7.86
C GLY A 56 -7.78 3.31 -8.94
N PHE A 57 -7.81 3.78 -10.19
CA PHE A 57 -8.43 3.09 -11.32
C PHE A 57 -7.38 2.46 -12.26
N ILE A 58 -7.74 1.34 -12.89
CA ILE A 58 -6.99 0.81 -14.05
C ILE A 58 -7.67 1.29 -15.34
N GLN A 59 -8.99 1.37 -15.30
CA GLN A 59 -9.81 1.92 -16.36
C GLN A 59 -10.88 2.81 -15.74
N ARG A 60 -11.07 4.01 -16.28
CA ARG A 60 -12.14 4.92 -15.87
C ARG A 60 -12.85 5.39 -17.12
N LEU A 61 -14.14 5.08 -17.22
CA LEU A 61 -15.00 5.43 -18.35
C LEU A 61 -14.38 5.10 -19.73
N LYS A 62 -13.70 3.95 -19.86
CA LYS A 62 -13.09 3.52 -21.13
C LYS A 62 -14.10 2.77 -22.00
N PRO A 63 -14.15 3.01 -23.33
CA PRO A 63 -15.04 2.27 -24.22
C PRO A 63 -14.75 0.77 -24.23
N LEU A 64 -15.79 -0.07 -24.20
CA LEU A 64 -15.64 -1.51 -24.39
C LEU A 64 -15.34 -1.82 -25.87
N PRO A 65 -14.35 -2.68 -26.19
CA PRO A 65 -14.01 -3.01 -27.58
C PRO A 65 -15.07 -3.87 -28.30
N SER A 66 -16.08 -4.37 -27.57
CA SER A 66 -17.06 -5.34 -28.05
C SER A 66 -18.41 -4.71 -28.41
N ALA A 67 -18.42 -3.85 -29.43
CA ALA A 67 -19.54 -3.72 -30.36
C ALA A 67 -19.19 -2.69 -31.44
N PRO A 68 -19.02 -3.09 -32.72
CA PRO A 68 -18.69 -2.17 -33.82
C PRO A 68 -19.76 -1.10 -34.13
N GLN A 69 -20.78 -0.91 -33.27
CA GLN A 69 -21.87 0.06 -33.48
C GLN A 69 -22.39 0.76 -32.20
N THR A 70 -21.77 0.59 -31.01
CA THR A 70 -22.23 1.31 -29.79
C THR A 70 -21.07 1.92 -28.99
N PRO A 71 -20.58 3.13 -29.35
CA PRO A 71 -19.57 3.88 -28.57
C PRO A 71 -20.06 4.31 -27.17
N ASP A 72 -21.29 3.93 -26.83
CA ASP A 72 -22.03 4.35 -25.65
C ASP A 72 -21.84 3.46 -24.42
N VAL A 73 -21.05 2.39 -24.52
CA VAL A 73 -20.75 1.48 -23.40
C VAL A 73 -19.36 1.77 -22.85
N LEU A 74 -19.32 2.25 -21.61
CA LEU A 74 -18.11 2.64 -20.89
C LEU A 74 -17.88 1.71 -19.69
N LEU A 75 -16.61 1.44 -19.39
CA LEU A 75 -16.16 0.62 -18.28
C LEU A 75 -15.33 1.44 -17.32
N SER A 76 -15.65 1.30 -16.03
CA SER A 76 -14.86 1.78 -14.91
C SER A 76 -14.47 0.59 -14.03
N PHE A 77 -13.19 0.49 -13.69
CA PHE A 77 -12.63 -0.58 -12.88
C PHE A 77 -11.55 -0.04 -11.92
N SER A 78 -11.76 -0.29 -10.63
CA SER A 78 -10.78 -0.08 -9.57
C SER A 78 -10.51 -1.40 -8.83
N PRO A 79 -9.24 -1.85 -8.77
CA PRO A 79 -8.92 -3.12 -8.12
C PRO A 79 -9.12 -3.10 -6.60
N CYS A 80 -9.00 -1.93 -5.96
CA CYS A 80 -8.87 -1.86 -4.50
C CYS A 80 -9.74 -0.80 -3.83
N LEU A 81 -10.14 0.25 -4.55
CA LEU A 81 -10.99 1.30 -4.01
C LEU A 81 -12.43 1.08 -4.48
N ALA A 82 -13.33 0.88 -3.53
CA ALA A 82 -14.76 0.84 -3.84
C ALA A 82 -15.21 2.23 -4.31
N PHE A 83 -15.89 2.29 -5.45
CA PHE A 83 -16.42 3.54 -6.01
C PHE A 83 -17.92 3.44 -6.28
N SER A 84 -18.54 4.58 -6.54
CA SER A 84 -19.93 4.66 -6.97
C SER A 84 -20.05 5.49 -8.24
N GLU A 85 -20.91 5.07 -9.16
CA GLU A 85 -21.12 5.74 -10.44
C GLU A 85 -22.63 5.97 -10.69
N PRO A 86 -23.09 7.22 -10.84
CA PRO A 86 -22.32 8.47 -10.83
C PRO A 86 -21.92 8.91 -9.41
N GLU A 87 -20.75 9.56 -9.29
CA GLU A 87 -20.13 9.92 -8.00
C GLU A 87 -21.02 10.77 -7.08
N ARG A 88 -21.87 11.62 -7.66
CA ARG A 88 -22.70 12.59 -6.92
C ARG A 88 -24.08 12.08 -6.53
N PHE A 89 -24.51 10.94 -7.07
CA PHE A 89 -25.82 10.36 -6.79
C PHE A 89 -25.66 8.89 -6.42
N GLY A 90 -25.67 8.61 -5.12
CA GLY A 90 -25.83 7.23 -4.64
C GLY A 90 -27.22 6.71 -5.00
N GLY A 91 -27.35 5.40 -5.25
CA GLY A 91 -28.63 4.77 -5.55
C GLY A 91 -28.76 4.18 -6.95
N THR A 92 -27.67 4.09 -7.71
CA THR A 92 -27.57 3.22 -8.90
C THR A 92 -27.08 1.83 -8.51
N ASP A 93 -27.19 0.88 -9.43
CA ASP A 93 -26.64 -0.47 -9.25
C ASP A 93 -25.13 -0.45 -8.99
N CYS A 94 -24.42 0.56 -9.51
CA CYS A 94 -23.00 0.80 -9.28
C CYS A 94 -22.76 1.63 -8.00
N THR A 95 -23.21 1.15 -6.84
CA THR A 95 -22.87 1.74 -5.53
C THR A 95 -21.93 0.83 -4.75
N GLY A 96 -20.73 1.32 -4.42
CA GLY A 96 -19.70 0.56 -3.70
C GLY A 96 -19.22 -0.68 -4.47
N VAL A 97 -18.90 -0.49 -5.75
CA VAL A 97 -18.49 -1.56 -6.67
C VAL A 97 -16.99 -1.50 -7.00
N ALA A 98 -16.47 -2.62 -7.51
CA ALA A 98 -15.15 -2.73 -8.10
C ALA A 98 -15.19 -2.49 -9.62
N VAL A 99 -16.27 -2.92 -10.26
CA VAL A 99 -16.45 -2.86 -11.71
C VAL A 99 -17.84 -2.30 -12.01
N CYS A 100 -17.90 -1.24 -12.80
CA CYS A 100 -19.15 -0.67 -13.30
C CYS A 100 -19.11 -0.58 -14.82
N VAL A 101 -20.20 -0.99 -15.46
CA VAL A 101 -20.44 -0.75 -16.89
C VAL A 101 -21.57 0.24 -17.02
N SER A 102 -21.34 1.36 -17.69
CA SER A 102 -22.37 2.34 -18.01
C SER A 102 -22.71 2.31 -19.50
N ARG A 103 -24.01 2.32 -19.82
CA ARG A 103 -24.52 2.35 -21.20
C ARG A 103 -25.37 3.60 -21.38
N ARG A 104 -25.04 4.42 -22.36
CA ARG A 104 -25.93 5.52 -22.79
C ARG A 104 -26.96 4.99 -23.77
N ILE A 105 -28.22 5.34 -23.53
CA ILE A 105 -29.35 4.97 -24.37
C ILE A 105 -29.94 6.27 -24.89
N HIS A 106 -29.96 6.42 -26.21
CA HIS A 106 -30.66 7.51 -26.88
C HIS A 106 -32.17 7.28 -26.79
N GLN A 107 -32.88 8.27 -26.24
CA GLN A 107 -34.35 8.32 -26.19
C GLN A 107 -34.77 9.63 -26.86
N ASP A 108 -35.97 9.68 -27.48
CA ASP A 108 -36.45 10.68 -28.46
C ASP A 108 -36.06 12.17 -28.27
N ASN A 109 -35.65 12.63 -27.09
CA ASN A 109 -35.17 14.00 -26.82
C ASN A 109 -33.94 14.11 -25.86
N GLY A 110 -33.18 13.02 -25.64
CA GLY A 110 -32.04 13.02 -24.73
C GLY A 110 -31.28 11.69 -24.66
N PHE A 111 -30.46 11.54 -23.62
CA PHE A 111 -29.79 10.28 -23.31
C PHE A 111 -30.04 9.91 -21.84
N VAL A 112 -30.32 8.62 -21.61
CA VAL A 112 -30.38 8.04 -20.27
C VAL A 112 -29.18 7.12 -20.10
N THR A 113 -28.42 7.31 -19.03
CA THR A 113 -27.31 6.42 -18.69
C THR A 113 -27.81 5.33 -17.75
N GLN A 114 -27.71 4.08 -18.18
CA GLN A 114 -27.92 2.92 -17.34
C GLN A 114 -26.59 2.44 -16.78
N TYR A 115 -26.59 2.00 -15.52
CA TYR A 115 -25.42 1.54 -14.80
C TYR A 115 -25.63 0.08 -14.42
N PHE A 116 -24.65 -0.76 -14.69
CA PHE A 116 -24.68 -2.19 -14.42
C PHE A 116 -23.51 -2.56 -13.51
N ASN A 117 -23.82 -3.19 -12.38
CA ASN A 117 -22.81 -3.70 -11.46
C ASN A 117 -22.19 -4.98 -12.02
N TYR A 118 -20.90 -4.92 -12.34
CA TYR A 118 -20.15 -6.06 -12.89
C TYR A 118 -19.23 -6.73 -11.87
N GLY A 119 -19.28 -6.29 -10.61
CA GLY A 119 -18.54 -6.92 -9.53
C GLY A 119 -18.27 -6.00 -8.36
N LYS A 120 -18.26 -6.58 -7.15
CA LYS A 120 -17.85 -5.92 -5.91
C LYS A 120 -16.55 -6.51 -5.38
N HIS A 121 -15.79 -5.73 -4.60
CA HIS A 121 -14.60 -6.23 -3.90
C HIS A 121 -14.96 -7.31 -2.87
N ASN A 122 -16.10 -7.15 -2.20
CA ASN A 122 -16.57 -8.11 -1.22
C ASN A 122 -16.86 -9.47 -1.89
N GLY A 123 -16.26 -10.53 -1.35
CA GLY A 123 -16.38 -11.88 -1.89
C GLY A 123 -15.50 -12.18 -3.10
N ASN A 124 -14.60 -11.27 -3.50
CA ASN A 124 -13.67 -11.55 -4.60
C ASN A 124 -12.73 -12.73 -4.27
N LYS A 125 -12.43 -13.56 -5.29
CA LYS A 125 -11.64 -14.78 -5.13
C LYS A 125 -10.34 -14.67 -5.92
N PHE A 126 -9.26 -15.11 -5.30
CA PHE A 126 -7.91 -15.04 -5.84
C PHE A 126 -7.50 -16.45 -6.27
N SER A 127 -6.99 -16.57 -7.49
CA SER A 127 -6.41 -17.80 -8.03
C SER A 127 -5.09 -17.47 -8.68
N PHE A 128 -4.02 -18.13 -8.26
CA PHE A 128 -2.68 -17.89 -8.81
C PHE A 128 -2.23 -19.11 -9.62
N THR A 129 -1.85 -18.85 -10.87
CA THR A 129 -1.36 -19.87 -11.80
C THR A 129 0.14 -19.73 -11.95
N ASP A 130 0.92 -20.68 -11.41
CA ASP A 130 2.39 -20.59 -11.37
C ASP A 130 3.05 -20.71 -12.75
N SER A 131 2.46 -21.49 -13.66
CA SER A 131 2.97 -21.70 -15.02
C SER A 131 2.97 -20.42 -15.86
N GLU A 132 1.95 -19.58 -15.70
CA GLU A 132 1.78 -18.33 -16.44
C GLU A 132 2.23 -17.10 -15.64
N LYS A 133 2.56 -17.27 -14.35
CA LYS A 133 2.82 -16.18 -13.40
C LYS A 133 1.70 -15.14 -13.41
N THR A 134 0.47 -15.65 -13.39
CA THR A 134 -0.76 -14.85 -13.50
C THR A 134 -1.58 -14.97 -12.23
N LEU A 135 -1.87 -13.83 -11.60
CA LEU A 135 -2.87 -13.72 -10.54
C LEU A 135 -4.22 -13.40 -11.16
N SER A 136 -5.19 -14.27 -11.00
CA SER A 136 -6.56 -14.08 -11.47
C SER A 136 -7.45 -13.70 -10.28
N VAL A 137 -8.17 -12.58 -10.40
CA VAL A 137 -9.14 -12.11 -9.40
C VAL A 137 -10.52 -12.10 -10.03
N SER A 138 -11.44 -12.85 -9.43
CA SER A 138 -12.83 -12.90 -9.87
C SER A 138 -13.73 -12.05 -8.97
N TYR A 139 -14.58 -11.25 -9.61
CA TYR A 139 -15.51 -10.33 -8.98
C TYR A 139 -16.95 -10.73 -9.31
N SER A 140 -17.76 -10.85 -8.28
CA SER A 140 -19.16 -11.24 -8.36
C SER A 140 -20.07 -10.07 -7.97
N MET A 141 -21.27 -10.02 -8.53
CA MET A 141 -22.27 -9.00 -8.18
C MET A 141 -22.75 -9.18 -6.73
N PHE A 142 -22.97 -10.43 -6.33
CA PHE A 142 -23.36 -10.83 -4.99
C PHE A 142 -22.38 -11.87 -4.43
N PRO A 143 -22.28 -12.01 -3.10
CA PRO A 143 -21.58 -13.13 -2.49
C PRO A 143 -22.10 -14.46 -3.07
N ASP A 144 -21.18 -15.34 -3.45
CA ASP A 144 -21.45 -16.68 -3.99
C ASP A 144 -22.15 -16.77 -5.35
N SER A 145 -22.42 -15.66 -6.03
CA SER A 145 -22.86 -15.69 -7.43
C SER A 145 -21.70 -16.01 -8.38
N GLU A 146 -22.02 -16.49 -9.59
CA GLU A 146 -21.04 -16.58 -10.66
C GLU A 146 -20.36 -15.20 -10.90
N PRO A 147 -19.04 -15.20 -11.16
CA PRO A 147 -18.31 -13.96 -11.37
C PRO A 147 -18.71 -13.34 -12.70
N GLN A 148 -18.99 -12.04 -12.68
CA GLN A 148 -19.30 -11.26 -13.87
C GLN A 148 -18.04 -10.65 -14.48
N THR A 149 -16.99 -10.47 -13.68
CA THR A 149 -15.69 -9.98 -14.13
C THR A 149 -14.57 -10.86 -13.63
N VAL A 150 -13.62 -11.19 -14.51
CA VAL A 150 -12.36 -11.84 -14.17
C VAL A 150 -11.21 -10.98 -14.67
N VAL A 151 -10.29 -10.64 -13.77
CA VAL A 151 -9.12 -9.83 -14.10
C VAL A 151 -7.87 -10.68 -13.92
N HIS A 152 -7.09 -10.79 -14.98
CA HIS A 152 -5.84 -11.54 -15.04
C HIS A 152 -4.66 -10.57 -14.99
N TYR A 153 -3.97 -10.55 -13.85
CA TYR A 153 -2.77 -9.77 -13.63
C TYR A 153 -1.55 -10.61 -13.99
N ARG A 154 -0.91 -10.29 -15.10
CA ARG A 154 0.30 -10.96 -15.57
C ARG A 154 1.54 -10.17 -15.18
N CYS A 155 2.45 -10.83 -14.49
CA CYS A 155 3.76 -10.27 -14.19
C CYS A 155 4.53 -10.02 -15.49
N SER A 156 4.93 -8.76 -15.72
CA SER A 156 5.69 -8.36 -16.91
C SER A 156 6.91 -7.52 -16.50
N PRO A 157 8.10 -7.77 -17.05
CA PRO A 157 9.29 -6.97 -16.77
C PRO A 157 9.23 -5.57 -17.40
N ASN A 158 8.24 -5.30 -18.25
CA ASN A 158 8.06 -3.99 -18.87
C ASN A 158 7.67 -2.95 -17.84
N ARG A 159 8.19 -1.71 -17.98
CA ARG A 159 7.91 -0.63 -17.04
C ARG A 159 6.49 -0.05 -17.16
N SER A 160 5.81 -0.27 -18.30
CA SER A 160 4.48 0.28 -18.56
C SER A 160 3.39 -0.70 -18.14
N VAL A 161 2.31 -0.17 -17.55
CA VAL A 161 1.07 -0.92 -17.32
C VAL A 161 0.25 -0.93 -18.61
N THR A 162 -0.05 -2.12 -19.14
CA THR A 162 -0.97 -2.27 -20.27
C THR A 162 -2.21 -3.03 -19.82
N SER A 163 -3.37 -2.68 -20.38
CA SER A 163 -4.60 -3.43 -20.13
C SER A 163 -5.40 -3.62 -21.41
N SER A 164 -6.02 -4.78 -21.53
CA SER A 164 -6.97 -5.11 -22.58
C SER A 164 -8.21 -5.74 -21.98
N VAL A 165 -9.33 -5.58 -22.66
CA VAL A 165 -10.64 -6.05 -22.21
C VAL A 165 -11.25 -6.87 -23.32
N SER A 166 -11.86 -7.99 -22.98
CA SER A 166 -12.68 -8.79 -23.87
C SER A 166 -13.99 -9.14 -23.17
N LEU A 167 -15.06 -9.19 -23.95
CA LEU A 167 -16.35 -9.67 -23.49
C LEU A 167 -16.53 -11.10 -24.02
N SER A 168 -16.75 -12.05 -23.12
CA SER A 168 -17.07 -13.44 -23.49
C SER A 168 -18.53 -13.58 -23.92
N GLU A 169 -18.88 -14.69 -24.59
CA GLU A 169 -20.23 -14.95 -25.12
C GLU A 169 -21.34 -14.92 -24.06
N ARG A 170 -21.00 -15.16 -22.78
CA ARG A 170 -21.92 -15.11 -21.63
C ARG A 170 -22.00 -13.75 -20.93
N ALA A 171 -21.60 -12.68 -21.61
CA ALA A 171 -21.45 -11.34 -21.03
C ALA A 171 -20.46 -11.26 -19.84
N LEU A 172 -19.59 -12.27 -19.69
CA LEU A 172 -18.52 -12.27 -18.70
C LEU A 172 -17.38 -11.38 -19.18
N LEU A 173 -17.04 -10.37 -18.37
CA LEU A 173 -15.99 -9.42 -18.65
C LEU A 173 -14.63 -10.03 -18.28
N GLN A 174 -13.74 -10.17 -19.26
CA GLN A 174 -12.35 -10.57 -19.03
C GLN A 174 -11.45 -9.37 -19.25
N MET A 175 -10.59 -9.09 -18.27
CA MET A 175 -9.58 -8.05 -18.38
C MET A 175 -8.21 -8.66 -18.18
N TRP A 176 -7.27 -8.31 -19.05
CA TRP A 176 -5.86 -8.66 -18.92
C TRP A 176 -5.10 -7.41 -18.56
N VAL A 177 -4.30 -7.49 -17.50
CA VAL A 177 -3.47 -6.39 -17.02
C VAL A 177 -2.04 -6.89 -16.93
N GLU A 178 -1.14 -6.28 -17.69
CA GLU A 178 0.28 -6.55 -17.61
C GLU A 178 0.96 -5.42 -16.87
N SER A 179 1.68 -5.75 -15.82
CA SER A 179 2.33 -4.75 -14.98
C SER A 179 3.55 -5.36 -14.28
N PRO A 180 4.63 -4.58 -14.05
CA PRO A 180 5.70 -5.01 -13.17
C PRO A 180 5.20 -5.16 -11.73
N CYS A 181 4.16 -4.43 -11.34
CA CYS A 181 3.56 -4.51 -10.00
C CYS A 181 2.71 -5.75 -9.76
N ALA A 182 2.39 -6.51 -10.82
CA ALA A 182 1.81 -7.84 -10.69
C ALA A 182 2.84 -8.91 -10.29
N CYS A 183 4.14 -8.58 -10.32
CA CYS A 183 5.20 -9.45 -9.85
C CYS A 183 5.35 -9.38 -8.32
N PRO A 184 5.61 -10.51 -7.63
CA PRO A 184 5.83 -10.51 -6.18
C PRO A 184 6.91 -9.53 -5.75
N ASN A 185 6.64 -8.72 -4.72
CA ASN A 185 7.53 -7.71 -4.12
C ASN A 185 8.07 -6.61 -5.06
N ALA A 186 7.62 -6.53 -6.32
CA ALA A 186 8.16 -5.55 -7.26
C ALA A 186 7.71 -4.11 -6.96
N CYS A 187 6.45 -3.93 -6.56
CA CYS A 187 5.87 -2.63 -6.21
C CYS A 187 5.25 -2.62 -4.81
N ALA A 188 5.69 -3.52 -3.94
CA ALA A 188 5.35 -3.43 -2.54
C ALA A 188 5.99 -2.16 -2.00
N LEU A 189 5.18 -1.11 -1.81
CA LEU A 189 5.57 -0.03 -0.91
C LEU A 189 5.87 -0.71 0.41
N VAL A 190 7.09 -0.53 0.92
CA VAL A 190 7.46 -1.03 2.25
C VAL A 190 6.49 -0.37 3.22
N ASP A 191 5.45 -1.10 3.59
CA ASP A 191 4.44 -0.66 4.55
C ASP A 191 5.21 -0.46 5.85
N VAL A 192 5.61 0.77 6.13
CA VAL A 192 6.30 1.15 7.35
C VAL A 192 5.26 0.98 8.45
N GLY A 193 5.22 -0.21 9.03
CA GLY A 193 4.26 -0.55 10.05
C GLY A 193 4.27 0.50 11.18
N PRO A 194 3.16 0.67 11.91
CA PRO A 194 3.06 1.65 12.99
C PRO A 194 4.18 1.48 14.03
N GLY A 195 4.65 0.24 14.26
CA GLY A 195 5.81 -0.04 15.11
C GLY A 195 7.11 0.57 14.58
N THR A 196 7.38 0.48 13.28
CA THR A 196 8.56 1.09 12.65
C THR A 196 8.49 2.62 12.71
N ILE A 197 7.31 3.21 12.52
CA ILE A 197 7.09 4.65 12.66
C ILE A 197 7.41 5.11 14.09
N LEU A 198 6.89 4.40 15.11
CA LEU A 198 7.19 4.70 16.52
C LEU A 198 8.69 4.58 16.84
N LEU A 199 9.35 3.56 16.29
CA LEU A 199 10.78 3.34 16.48
C LEU A 199 11.60 4.47 15.84
N ILE A 200 11.23 4.92 14.64
CA ILE A 200 11.86 6.07 13.98
C ILE A 200 11.71 7.33 14.83
N ILE A 201 10.50 7.63 15.33
CA ILE A 201 10.24 8.80 16.20
C ILE A 201 11.06 8.72 17.49
N LEU A 202 11.13 7.54 18.11
CA LEU A 202 11.93 7.32 19.32
C LEU A 202 13.42 7.53 19.05
N CYS A 203 13.96 6.99 17.97
CA CYS A 203 15.36 7.22 17.58
C CYS A 203 15.66 8.70 17.33
N ILE A 204 14.79 9.43 16.63
CA ILE A 204 14.97 10.86 16.37
C ILE A 204 14.92 11.66 17.67
N SER A 205 13.95 11.39 18.56
CA SER A 205 13.81 12.10 19.83
C SER A 205 14.99 11.85 20.78
N VAL A 206 15.46 10.62 20.90
CA VAL A 206 16.66 10.27 21.69
C VAL A 206 17.89 10.97 21.12
N THR A 207 18.08 10.95 19.81
CA THR A 207 19.21 11.63 19.15
C THR A 207 19.16 13.13 19.38
N ALA A 208 18.00 13.76 19.23
CA ALA A 208 17.81 15.18 19.52
C ALA A 208 18.11 15.50 20.98
N TYR A 209 17.64 14.68 21.92
CA TYR A 209 17.93 14.84 23.34
C TYR A 209 19.44 14.79 23.63
N PHE A 210 20.16 13.82 23.06
CA PHE A 210 21.60 13.72 23.22
C PHE A 210 22.36 14.86 22.56
N ILE A 211 21.96 15.32 21.37
CA ILE A 211 22.61 16.45 20.69
C ILE A 211 22.39 17.74 21.50
N ILE A 212 21.15 18.03 21.91
CA ILE A 212 20.83 19.22 22.70
C ILE A 212 21.55 19.17 24.06
N GLY A 213 21.54 18.02 24.73
CA GLY A 213 22.26 17.80 25.97
C GLY A 213 23.76 17.99 25.82
N SER A 214 24.36 17.46 24.74
CA SER A 214 25.79 17.59 24.47
C SER A 214 26.19 19.02 24.09
N CYS A 215 25.31 19.77 23.40
CA CYS A 215 25.54 21.19 23.10
C CYS A 215 25.35 22.09 24.33
N ALA A 216 24.54 21.69 25.32
CA ALA A 216 24.32 22.43 26.55
C ALA A 216 25.39 22.17 27.64
N LEU A 217 26.18 21.11 27.49
CA LEU A 217 27.26 20.75 28.40
C LEU A 217 28.59 21.25 27.84
N ARG A 218 29.24 22.19 28.53
CA ARG A 218 30.61 22.60 28.18
C ARG A 218 31.62 21.82 29.03
N PRO A 219 32.61 21.16 28.42
CA PRO A 219 33.70 20.56 29.17
C PRO A 219 34.64 21.65 29.70
N PHE A 220 34.96 21.60 30.99
CA PHE A 220 35.96 22.46 31.62
C PHE A 220 36.99 21.60 32.37
N ARG A 221 38.23 22.08 32.43
CA ARG A 221 39.37 21.32 32.92
C ARG A 221 39.67 21.69 34.36
N THR A 222 39.63 20.71 35.25
CA THR A 222 39.99 20.86 36.67
C THR A 222 41.32 20.17 36.95
N SER A 223 41.96 20.47 38.09
CA SER A 223 43.20 19.81 38.53
C SER A 223 43.04 18.29 38.70
N ASN A 224 41.81 17.80 38.84
CA ASN A 224 41.47 16.38 38.99
C ASN A 224 40.96 15.73 37.69
N GLY A 225 40.99 16.44 36.55
CA GLY A 225 40.54 15.93 35.25
C GLY A 225 39.52 16.82 34.54
N VAL A 226 39.01 16.36 33.39
CA VAL A 226 37.96 17.05 32.62
C VAL A 226 36.60 16.70 33.21
N GLN A 227 35.81 17.71 33.60
CA GLN A 227 34.44 17.56 34.06
C GLN A 227 33.49 18.27 33.08
N MET A 228 32.26 17.77 32.97
CA MET A 228 31.21 18.40 32.18
C MET A 228 30.21 19.06 33.13
N ALA A 229 30.00 20.38 32.99
CA ALA A 229 28.95 21.10 33.68
C ALA A 229 27.97 21.71 32.66
N PRO A 230 26.69 21.80 33.01
CA PRO A 230 25.72 22.53 32.20
C PRO A 230 26.09 24.02 32.14
N GLU A 231 25.89 24.66 30.98
CA GLU A 231 26.17 26.09 30.85
C GLU A 231 25.16 26.92 31.68
N ASP A 232 25.65 27.70 32.64
CA ASP A 232 24.82 28.48 33.59
C ASP A 232 23.82 29.42 32.87
N SER A 233 24.18 29.89 31.68
CA SER A 233 23.36 30.77 30.83
C SER A 233 22.07 30.12 30.32
N VAL A 234 22.08 28.79 30.10
CA VAL A 234 20.93 28.03 29.58
C VAL A 234 19.91 27.78 30.68
N TRP A 235 20.38 27.37 31.86
CA TRP A 235 19.52 27.15 33.03
C TRP A 235 18.96 28.46 33.59
N CYS A 236 19.76 29.54 33.58
CA CYS A 236 19.29 30.84 34.01
C CYS A 236 18.17 31.39 33.09
N LYS A 237 18.26 31.20 31.77
CA LYS A 237 17.19 31.60 30.83
C LYS A 237 15.91 30.77 31.00
N ILE A 238 16.01 29.47 31.22
CA ILE A 238 14.85 28.58 31.42
C ILE A 238 14.17 28.86 32.77
N CYS A 239 14.97 29.02 33.84
CA CYS A 239 14.46 29.44 35.15
C CYS A 239 13.80 30.81 35.08
N CYS A 240 14.42 31.81 34.42
CA CYS A 240 13.83 33.13 34.22
C CYS A 240 12.53 33.10 33.39
N GLN A 241 12.45 32.29 32.32
CA GLN A 241 11.21 32.19 31.53
C GLN A 241 10.05 31.56 32.33
N LEU A 242 10.36 30.58 33.20
CA LEU A 242 9.38 29.96 34.10
C LEU A 242 9.00 30.89 35.28
N THR A 243 9.92 31.72 35.76
CA THR A 243 9.65 32.70 36.84
C THR A 243 9.06 34.02 36.33
N VAL A 244 9.22 34.40 35.06
CA VAL A 244 8.59 35.62 34.49
C VAL A 244 7.05 35.49 34.44
N ARG A 245 6.47 34.28 34.45
CA ARG A 245 5.02 34.10 34.69
C ARG A 245 4.61 34.30 36.17
N ARG A 246 5.55 34.40 37.10
CA ARG A 246 5.35 34.67 38.53
C ARG A 246 6.34 35.70 39.05
N LYS A 247 6.06 36.97 38.74
CA LYS A 247 6.58 38.19 39.41
C LYS A 247 8.09 38.48 39.30
N GLN A 248 8.34 39.61 38.64
CA GLN A 248 9.32 40.66 38.91
C GLN A 248 10.41 40.42 39.99
N ASN A 249 11.64 40.68 39.56
CA ASN A 249 12.87 41.00 40.31
C ASN A 249 13.88 39.85 40.49
N CYS A 250 14.79 39.73 39.51
CA CYS A 250 16.17 39.29 39.77
C CYS A 250 17.10 40.46 39.37
N SER A 251 17.74 41.08 40.37
CA SER A 251 18.85 42.03 40.19
C SER A 251 20.18 41.27 40.15
N LEU A 252 21.05 41.69 39.23
CA LEU A 252 22.43 41.22 39.00
C LEU A 252 23.28 41.19 40.28
#